data_AF-A0A5N6VY60-F1
#
_entry.id   AF-A0A5N6VY60-F1
#
_cell.length_a   1.000
_cell.length_b   1.000
_cell.length_c   1.000
_cell.angle_alpha   90.00
_cell.angle_beta   90.00
_cell.angle_gamma   90.00
#
_symmetry.space_group_name_H-M   'P 1'
#
loop_
_entity.id
_entity.type
_entity.pdbx_description
1 polymer ?
#
loop_
_entity_poly.entity_id
_entity_poly.type
_entity_poly.pdbx_seq_one_letter_code
_entity_poly.pdbx_strand_id
1 'polypeptide(L)'
;MGDNLVGDVAHDNFTSSTAGGNAEYEIMIWTAALGGAGPISTTSSPIDTPTIGGKSWKLYQGTNAATTVFSFVAPSEIQDYSGNLAEFFTYLTEKQSFPSSQYYLSIGAGTEPFTGQNAVFTTSSYTITF
;
A
#
# COMPACT_ATOMS: atom_id res chain seq x y z
N MET A 1 -1.82 20.22 -8.71
CA MET A 1 -2.79 19.58 -7.80
C MET A 1 -4.18 19.95 -8.28
N GLY A 2 -5.08 18.98 -8.40
CA GLY A 2 -6.48 19.23 -8.79
C GLY A 2 -7.28 19.88 -7.65
N ASP A 3 -8.49 20.35 -7.96
CA ASP A 3 -9.39 20.97 -6.99
C ASP A 3 -10.10 19.90 -6.16
N ASN A 4 -10.12 20.06 -4.83
CA ASN A 4 -10.76 19.15 -3.88
C ASN A 4 -10.36 17.67 -4.07
N LEU A 5 -9.09 17.41 -4.40
CA LEU A 5 -8.57 16.07 -4.62
C LEU A 5 -8.56 15.26 -3.30
N VAL A 6 -9.25 14.13 -3.31
CA VAL A 6 -9.13 13.06 -2.31
C VAL A 6 -8.66 11.82 -3.05
N GLY A 7 -7.51 11.29 -2.66
CA GLY A 7 -6.87 10.15 -3.33
C GLY A 7 -5.57 9.75 -2.67
N ASP A 8 -5.04 8.61 -3.04
CA ASP A 8 -3.71 8.18 -2.62
C ASP A 8 -2.72 8.12 -3.78
N VAL A 9 -1.47 7.85 -3.43
CA VAL A 9 -0.44 7.33 -4.35
C VAL A 9 0.18 6.14 -3.66
N ALA A 10 0.14 4.98 -4.31
CA ALA A 10 0.49 3.72 -3.67
C ALA A 10 1.17 2.72 -4.60
N HIS A 11 2.05 1.90 -4.02
CA HIS A 11 2.29 0.56 -4.54
C HIS A 11 1.15 -0.36 -4.09
N ASP A 12 0.77 -1.29 -4.97
CA ASP A 12 -0.33 -2.21 -4.73
C ASP A 12 0.06 -3.62 -5.19
N ASN A 13 0.07 -4.58 -4.26
CA ASN A 13 0.64 -5.90 -4.46
C ASN A 13 -0.35 -6.97 -4.00
N PHE A 14 -0.66 -7.92 -4.88
CA PHE A 14 -1.54 -9.04 -4.54
C PHE A 14 -0.76 -10.32 -4.41
N THR A 15 -1.11 -11.14 -3.41
CA THR A 15 -0.51 -12.44 -3.19
C THR A 15 -1.54 -13.55 -3.00
N SER A 16 -1.10 -14.79 -3.26
CA SER A 16 -1.91 -15.99 -3.08
C SER A 16 -1.05 -17.18 -2.63
N SER A 17 -1.65 -18.15 -1.96
CA SER A 17 -1.01 -19.42 -1.62
C SER A 17 -0.61 -20.25 -2.85
N THR A 18 -1.13 -19.92 -4.04
CA THR A 18 -0.80 -20.58 -5.30
C THR A 18 -0.54 -19.57 -6.42
N ALA A 19 0.35 -19.88 -7.36
CA ALA A 19 0.77 -18.97 -8.43
C ALA A 19 -0.34 -18.52 -9.41
N GLY A 20 -1.50 -19.20 -9.41
CA GLY A 20 -2.65 -18.84 -10.25
C GLY A 20 -3.96 -18.78 -9.46
N GLY A 21 -3.86 -18.65 -8.13
CA GLY A 21 -5.01 -18.59 -7.25
C GLY A 21 -5.66 -17.20 -7.24
N ASN A 22 -6.76 -17.11 -6.50
CA ASN A 22 -7.35 -15.81 -6.19
C ASN A 22 -6.48 -15.07 -5.17
N ALA A 23 -6.57 -13.75 -5.17
CA ALA A 23 -5.92 -12.92 -4.16
C ALA A 23 -6.43 -13.30 -2.76
N GLU A 24 -5.49 -13.61 -1.88
CA GLU A 24 -5.72 -13.84 -0.45
C GLU A 24 -5.31 -12.61 0.36
N TYR A 25 -4.26 -11.92 -0.10
CA TYR A 25 -3.74 -10.72 0.52
C TYR A 25 -3.49 -9.63 -0.51
N GLU A 26 -3.65 -8.40 -0.05
CA GLU A 26 -3.32 -7.15 -0.73
C GLU A 26 -2.43 -6.32 0.19
N ILE A 27 -1.27 -5.91 -0.29
CA ILE A 27 -0.28 -5.17 0.48
C ILE A 27 -0.03 -3.85 -0.25
N MET A 28 -0.54 -2.78 0.35
CA MET A 28 -0.39 -1.44 -0.19
C MET A 28 0.67 -0.64 0.57
N ILE A 29 1.51 0.10 -0.15
CA ILE A 29 2.47 1.05 0.41
C ILE A 29 2.11 2.44 -0.11
N TRP A 30 1.41 3.23 0.69
CA TRP A 30 0.91 4.54 0.34
C TRP A 30 1.95 5.61 0.64
N THR A 31 2.55 6.17 -0.41
CA THR A 31 3.48 7.30 -0.29
C THR A 31 2.75 8.63 -0.12
N ALA A 32 1.45 8.69 -0.45
CA ALA A 32 0.60 9.86 -0.23
C ALA A 32 -0.81 9.46 0.20
N ALA A 33 -1.39 10.25 1.10
CA ALA A 33 -2.82 10.23 1.45
C ALA A 33 -3.35 11.66 1.37
N LEU A 34 -3.98 12.01 0.24
CA LEU A 34 -4.38 13.37 -0.12
C LEU A 34 -5.82 13.63 0.26
N GLY A 35 -6.12 14.85 0.73
CA GLY A 35 -7.49 15.31 0.96
C GLY A 35 -8.27 14.54 2.03
N GLY A 36 -7.60 13.76 2.88
CA GLY A 36 -8.24 12.90 3.87
C GLY A 36 -8.55 11.48 3.38
N ALA A 37 -7.97 11.04 2.26
CA ALA A 37 -8.00 9.64 1.85
C ALA A 37 -7.52 8.74 2.99
N GLY A 38 -8.20 7.60 3.17
CA GLY A 38 -7.92 6.65 4.24
C GLY A 38 -7.90 5.22 3.70
N PRO A 39 -7.01 4.35 4.21
CA PRO A 39 -6.94 2.97 3.78
C PRO A 39 -8.09 2.13 4.33
N ILE A 40 -8.26 0.92 3.78
CA ILE A 40 -9.13 -0.09 4.36
C ILE A 40 -8.66 -0.42 5.78
N SER A 41 -9.56 -0.33 6.75
CA SER A 41 -9.26 -0.59 8.15
C SER A 41 -10.47 -1.11 8.91
N THR A 42 -10.30 -2.20 9.66
CA THR A 42 -11.35 -2.72 10.56
C THR A 42 -11.59 -1.80 11.76
N THR A 43 -10.57 -1.13 12.26
CA THR A 43 -10.62 -0.33 13.49
C THR A 43 -10.63 1.18 13.26
N SER A 44 -10.43 1.62 12.00
CA SER A 44 -10.19 3.03 11.65
C SER A 44 -8.96 3.65 12.35
N SER A 45 -8.08 2.82 12.92
CA SER A 45 -6.85 3.24 13.61
C SER A 45 -5.69 2.36 13.16
N PRO A 46 -4.43 2.87 13.15
CA PRO A 46 -3.27 2.03 12.89
C PRO A 46 -3.23 0.88 13.89
N ILE A 47 -2.97 -0.34 13.39
CA ILE A 47 -2.68 -1.50 14.23
C ILE A 47 -1.23 -1.50 14.70
N ASP A 48 -0.36 -0.76 14.00
CA ASP A 48 1.04 -0.60 14.34
C ASP A 48 1.66 0.65 13.67
N THR A 49 2.86 1.04 14.10
CA THR A 49 3.64 2.14 13.51
C THR A 49 5.10 1.77 13.24
N PRO A 50 5.38 0.87 12.27
CA PRO A 50 6.73 0.37 12.05
C PRO A 50 7.67 1.38 11.40
N THR A 51 8.97 1.11 11.52
CA THR A 51 10.02 1.75 10.71
C THR A 51 10.58 0.73 9.73
N ILE A 52 10.41 0.97 8.42
CA ILE A 52 10.79 0.08 7.32
C ILE A 52 11.53 0.93 6.28
N GLY A 53 12.69 0.48 5.78
CA GLY A 53 13.52 1.27 4.87
C GLY A 53 13.95 2.63 5.43
N GLY A 54 14.07 2.76 6.76
CA GLY A 54 14.39 4.02 7.44
C GLY A 54 13.26 5.06 7.47
N LYS A 55 12.03 4.68 7.10
CA LYS A 55 10.84 5.55 7.15
C LYS A 55 9.80 4.97 8.10
N SER A 56 9.11 5.85 8.83
CA SER A 56 7.99 5.47 9.68
C SER A 56 6.71 5.35 8.85
N TRP A 57 5.91 4.33 9.13
CA TRP A 57 4.65 4.04 8.47
C TRP A 57 3.56 3.84 9.52
N LYS A 58 2.32 4.19 9.18
CA LYS A 58 1.13 3.75 9.92
C LYS A 58 0.58 2.52 9.24
N LEU A 59 0.59 1.38 9.91
CA LEU A 59 0.05 0.14 9.37
C LEU A 59 -1.43 0.02 9.72
N TYR A 60 -2.27 -0.17 8.71
CA TYR A 60 -3.68 -0.48 8.84
C TYR A 60 -3.95 -1.89 8.31
N GLN A 61 -4.99 -2.52 8.84
CA GLN A 61 -5.47 -3.81 8.37
C GLN A 61 -6.99 -3.81 8.28
N GLY A 62 -7.52 -4.39 7.21
CA GLY A 62 -8.93 -4.76 7.11
C GLY A 62 -9.16 -5.82 6.04
N THR A 63 -10.40 -5.96 5.58
CA THR A 63 -10.79 -6.96 4.58
C THR A 63 -11.60 -6.35 3.46
N ASN A 64 -11.27 -6.69 2.22
CA ASN A 64 -12.06 -6.39 1.02
C ASN A 64 -12.55 -7.71 0.42
N ALA A 65 -13.84 -8.02 0.61
CA ALA A 65 -14.39 -9.35 0.33
C ALA A 65 -13.56 -10.48 0.99
N ALA A 66 -12.96 -11.37 0.19
CA ALA A 66 -12.15 -12.49 0.66
C ALA A 66 -10.67 -12.15 0.88
N THR A 67 -10.25 -10.91 0.55
CA THR A 67 -8.86 -10.47 0.60
C THR A 67 -8.57 -9.73 1.91
N THR A 68 -7.49 -10.11 2.59
CA THR A 68 -6.97 -9.32 3.72
C THR A 68 -6.06 -8.22 3.20
N VAL A 69 -6.35 -6.97 3.56
CA VAL A 69 -5.62 -5.80 3.08
C VAL A 69 -4.75 -5.26 4.20
N PHE A 70 -3.44 -5.14 3.94
CA PHE A 70 -2.50 -4.41 4.78
C PHE A 70 -2.06 -3.13 4.05
N SER A 71 -2.28 -1.98 4.66
CA SER A 71 -1.90 -0.69 4.07
C SER A 71 -0.89 0.02 4.98
N PHE A 72 0.31 0.23 4.47
CA PHE A 72 1.34 1.05 5.10
C PHE A 72 1.22 2.48 4.59
N VAL A 73 0.78 3.39 5.44
CA VAL A 73 0.55 4.79 5.06
C VAL A 73 1.64 5.68 5.63
N ALA A 74 2.35 6.40 4.76
CA ALA A 74 3.32 7.39 5.19
C ALA A 74 2.62 8.51 6.00
N PRO A 75 3.19 8.96 7.13
CA PRO A 75 2.59 10.02 7.95
C PRO A 75 2.58 11.39 7.25
N SER A 76 3.38 11.55 6.19
CA SER A 76 3.48 12.72 5.33
C SER A 76 3.78 12.27 3.90
N GLU A 77 3.35 13.06 2.92
CA GLU A 77 3.58 12.79 1.49
C GLU A 77 5.07 12.57 1.15
N ILE A 78 5.35 11.54 0.37
CA ILE A 78 6.68 11.19 -0.15
C ILE A 78 6.62 11.23 -1.68
N GLN A 79 7.07 12.32 -2.28
CA GLN A 79 7.06 12.49 -3.74
C GLN A 79 8.20 11.75 -4.46
N ASP A 80 9.30 11.49 -3.75
CA ASP A 80 10.45 10.74 -4.24
C ASP A 80 10.72 9.57 -3.28
N TYR A 81 10.29 8.39 -3.70
CA TYR A 81 10.41 7.16 -2.93
C TYR A 81 11.35 6.18 -3.62
N SER A 82 12.36 5.75 -2.88
CA SER A 82 13.24 4.63 -3.23
C SER A 82 13.36 3.73 -2.01
N GLY A 83 13.08 2.44 -2.19
CA GLY A 83 13.11 1.47 -1.10
C GLY A 83 12.94 0.05 -1.61
N ASN A 84 13.21 -0.92 -0.73
CA ASN A 84 13.04 -2.33 -1.02
C ASN A 84 11.64 -2.78 -0.56
N LEU A 85 10.74 -3.06 -1.50
CA LEU A 85 9.37 -3.50 -1.18
C LEU A 85 9.34 -4.82 -0.40
N ALA A 86 10.35 -5.68 -0.56
CA ALA A 86 10.42 -6.96 0.17
C ALA A 86 10.47 -6.77 1.70
N GLU A 87 10.99 -5.64 2.19
CA GLU A 87 11.07 -5.36 3.64
C GLU A 87 9.68 -5.25 4.30
N PHE A 88 8.66 -4.81 3.55
CA PHE A 88 7.28 -4.77 4.04
C PHE A 88 6.71 -6.18 4.23
N PHE A 89 6.99 -7.08 3.29
CA PHE A 89 6.59 -8.48 3.41
C PHE A 89 7.32 -9.19 4.54
N THR A 90 8.63 -8.94 4.70
CA THR A 90 9.39 -9.43 5.86
C THR A 90 8.76 -8.97 7.18
N TYR A 91 8.41 -7.68 7.28
CA TYR A 91 7.72 -7.15 8.44
C TYR A 91 6.41 -7.89 8.73
N LEU A 92 5.57 -8.06 7.71
CA LEU A 92 4.28 -8.73 7.87
C LEU A 92 4.44 -10.19 8.29
N THR A 93 5.42 -10.92 7.74
CA THR A 93 5.72 -12.29 8.16
C THR A 93 6.16 -12.36 9.61
N GLU A 94 7.00 -11.44 10.06
CA GLU A 94 7.54 -11.45 11.42
C GLU A 94 6.55 -10.94 12.47
N LYS A 95 5.66 -10.01 12.12
CA LYS A 95 4.86 -9.24 13.08
C LYS A 95 3.35 -9.38 12.91
N GLN A 96 2.87 -9.78 11.74
CA GLN A 96 1.45 -9.71 11.39
C GLN A 96 0.88 -11.04 10.85
N SER A 97 1.55 -12.16 11.14
CA SER A 97 1.12 -13.51 10.75
C SER A 97 0.91 -13.70 9.24
N PHE A 98 1.55 -12.89 8.39
CA PHE A 98 1.49 -13.05 6.95
C PHE A 98 2.30 -14.29 6.51
N PRO A 99 1.70 -15.24 5.77
CA PRO A 99 2.40 -16.47 5.40
C PRO A 99 3.58 -16.21 4.45
N SER A 100 4.77 -16.71 4.79
CA SER A 100 5.97 -16.52 3.94
C SER A 100 5.95 -17.33 2.64
N SER A 101 5.03 -18.29 2.50
CA SER A 101 4.91 -19.17 1.34
C SER A 101 3.99 -18.61 0.23
N GLN A 102 3.74 -17.31 0.23
CA GLN A 102 2.85 -16.64 -0.71
C GLN A 102 3.56 -16.37 -2.05
N TYR A 103 2.82 -16.52 -3.15
CA TYR A 103 3.22 -16.13 -4.49
C TYR A 103 2.72 -14.72 -4.79
N TYR A 104 3.55 -13.89 -5.41
CA TYR A 104 3.12 -12.62 -5.99
C TYR A 104 2.24 -12.89 -7.22
N LEU A 105 1.02 -12.38 -7.22
CA LEU A 105 0.12 -12.39 -8.38
C LEU A 105 0.34 -11.15 -9.24
N SER A 106 0.52 -10.00 -8.60
CA SER A 106 0.77 -8.72 -9.27
C SER A 106 1.52 -7.76 -8.35
N ILE A 107 2.26 -6.86 -8.99
CA ILE A 107 2.98 -5.76 -8.36
C ILE A 107 2.72 -4.52 -9.22
N GLY A 108 2.00 -3.55 -8.65
CA GLY A 108 1.58 -2.32 -9.31
C GLY A 108 2.01 -1.06 -8.54
N ALA A 109 1.95 0.07 -9.23
CA ALA A 109 2.08 1.39 -8.63
C ALA A 109 1.18 2.38 -9.37
N GLY A 110 0.48 3.23 -8.63
CA GLY A 110 -0.51 4.12 -9.20
C GLY A 110 -1.11 5.07 -8.17
N THR A 111 -2.33 5.53 -8.47
CA THR A 111 -3.12 6.44 -7.64
C THR A 111 -4.57 5.99 -7.67
N GLU A 112 -5.24 5.99 -6.51
CA GLU A 112 -6.68 5.75 -6.40
C GLU A 112 -7.41 7.06 -6.10
N PRO A 113 -8.06 7.70 -7.09
CA PRO A 113 -8.85 8.90 -6.85
C PRO A 113 -10.25 8.55 -6.30
N PHE A 114 -10.65 9.21 -5.21
CA PHE A 114 -12.02 9.13 -4.66
C PHE A 114 -12.89 10.28 -5.17
N THR A 115 -12.38 11.51 -5.06
CA THR A 115 -13.04 12.74 -5.53
C THR A 115 -12.00 13.74 -6.02
N GLY A 116 -12.42 14.70 -6.84
CA GLY A 116 -11.59 15.81 -7.30
C GLY A 116 -11.91 16.22 -8.73
N GLN A 117 -11.41 17.38 -9.13
CA GLN A 117 -11.52 17.88 -10.51
C GLN A 117 -10.17 18.40 -11.00
N ASN A 118 -9.97 18.35 -12.32
CA ASN A 118 -8.77 18.88 -12.99
C ASN A 118 -7.45 18.34 -12.42
N ALA A 119 -7.47 17.14 -11.84
CA ALA A 119 -6.30 16.49 -11.29
C ALA A 119 -5.47 15.87 -12.42
N VAL A 120 -4.15 16.02 -12.31
CA VAL A 120 -3.18 15.34 -13.18
C VAL A 120 -2.17 14.68 -12.26
N PHE A 121 -2.09 13.34 -12.37
CA PHE A 121 -1.02 12.57 -11.76
C PHE A 121 0.11 12.41 -12.78
N THR A 122 1.34 12.70 -12.39
CA THR A 122 2.50 12.63 -13.29
C THR A 122 3.61 11.86 -12.60
N THR A 123 3.98 10.74 -13.21
CA THR A 123 5.13 9.91 -12.79
C THR A 123 6.31 10.23 -13.69
N SER A 124 7.30 10.95 -13.18
CA SER A 124 8.51 11.31 -13.95
C SER A 124 9.44 10.12 -14.15
N SER A 125 9.49 9.20 -13.18
CA SER A 125 10.24 7.95 -13.25
C SER A 125 9.57 6.89 -12.38
N TYR A 126 9.58 5.65 -12.85
CA TYR A 126 9.20 4.47 -12.09
C TYR A 126 10.08 3.32 -12.51
N THR A 127 10.65 2.61 -11.54
CA THR A 127 11.46 1.41 -11.79
C THR A 127 11.18 0.39 -10.71
N ILE A 128 11.05 -0.87 -11.13
CA ILE A 128 10.95 -2.01 -10.23
C ILE A 128 11.74 -3.18 -10.80
N THR A 129 12.40 -3.93 -9.93
CA THR A 129 13.22 -5.08 -10.30
C THR A 129 12.99 -6.20 -9.28
N PHE A 130 13.06 -7.44 -9.76
CA PHE A 130 12.87 -8.67 -8.97
C PHE A 130 14.14 -9.52 -9.01
#